data_AF-A0A351EHS7-F1
#
_entry.id   AF-A0A351EHS7-F1
#
_cell.length_a   1.000
_cell.length_b   1.000
_cell.length_c   1.000
_cell.angle_alpha   90.00
_cell.angle_beta   90.00
_cell.angle_gamma   90.00
#
_symmetry.space_group_name_H-M   'P 1'
#
loop_
_entity.id
_entity.type
_entity.pdbx_description
1 polymer ?
#
loop_
_entity_poly.entity_id
_entity_poly.type
_entity_poly.pdbx_seq_one_letter_code
_entity_poly.pdbx_strand_id
1 'polypeptide(L)' 'LRAGDTLNGPALIEEATTTVVARPGDVLRVDDSGDFVLDVAQTDESLHHRSGELDPVVLALMQNRLDQISRHMGWVMTR' A
#
# COMPACT_ATOMS: atom_id res chain seq x y z
N LEU A 1 -8.18 -0.78 14.65
CA LEU A 1 -9.53 -0.37 14.17
C LEU A 1 -10.43 -1.60 14.09
N ARG A 2 -11.74 -1.44 13.99
CA ARG A 2 -12.73 -2.51 13.83
C ARG A 2 -13.50 -2.34 12.53
N ALA A 3 -14.07 -3.43 12.02
CA ALA A 3 -14.99 -3.41 10.88
C ALA A 3 -16.08 -2.35 11.07
N GLY A 4 -16.30 -1.53 10.05
CA GLY A 4 -17.22 -0.39 10.07
C GLY A 4 -16.60 0.93 10.54
N ASP A 5 -15.38 0.93 11.10
CA ASP A 5 -14.72 2.18 11.49
C ASP A 5 -14.38 3.03 10.25
N THR A 6 -14.50 4.34 10.39
CA THR A 6 -14.10 5.33 9.38
C THR A 6 -13.23 6.39 10.02
N LEU A 7 -12.17 6.79 9.32
CA LEU A 7 -11.19 7.78 9.78
C LEU A 7 -10.89 8.78 8.66
N ASN A 8 -11.07 10.06 8.94
CA ASN A 8 -10.68 11.13 8.02
C ASN A 8 -9.20 11.45 8.21
N GLY A 9 -8.47 11.64 7.11
CA GLY A 9 -7.10 12.12 7.15
C GLY A 9 -7.00 13.59 7.64
N PRO A 10 -5.81 14.04 8.07
CA PRO A 10 -4.54 13.32 8.06
C PRO A 10 -4.42 12.31 9.22
N ALA A 11 -3.97 11.10 8.90
CA ALA A 11 -3.75 10.04 9.89
C ALA A 11 -2.65 9.05 9.47
N LEU A 12 -2.00 8.45 10.46
CA LEU A 12 -1.06 7.35 10.29
C LEU A 12 -1.59 6.13 11.05
N ILE A 13 -1.73 5.01 10.36
CA ILE A 13 -2.20 3.75 10.95
C ILE A 13 -1.04 2.77 10.89
N GLU A 14 -0.57 2.37 12.06
CA GLU A 14 0.50 1.40 12.21
C GLU A 14 -0.08 0.07 12.68
N GLU A 15 0.17 -0.99 11.91
CA GLU A 15 -0.14 -2.37 12.24
C GLU A 15 1.17 -3.16 12.38
N ALA A 16 1.08 -4.37 12.91
CA ALA A 16 2.26 -5.20 13.20
C ALA A 16 3.17 -5.42 11.98
N THR A 17 2.62 -5.42 10.76
CA THR A 17 3.34 -5.70 9.52
C THR A 17 3.08 -4.69 8.40
N THR A 18 2.30 -3.63 8.65
CA THR A 18 1.98 -2.65 7.61
C THR A 18 1.77 -1.26 8.19
N THR A 19 1.96 -0.24 7.37
CA THR A 19 1.74 1.15 7.75
C THR A 19 0.95 1.84 6.65
N VAL A 20 -0.22 2.39 6.99
CA VAL A 20 -1.09 3.12 6.07
C VAL A 20 -1.02 4.60 6.40
N VAL A 21 -0.79 5.42 5.38
CA VAL A 21 -0.76 6.89 5.49
C VAL A 21 -2.00 7.45 4.81
N ALA A 22 -2.90 8.05 5.58
CA ALA A 22 -4.02 8.82 5.06
C ALA A 22 -3.63 10.31 5.03
N ARG A 23 -3.56 10.90 3.84
CA ARG A 23 -3.22 12.31 3.63
C ARG A 23 -4.44 13.20 3.92
N PRO A 24 -4.27 14.53 4.08
CA PRO A 24 -5.40 15.44 4.18
C PRO A 24 -6.37 15.26 3.00
N GLY A 25 -7.64 15.02 3.31
CA GLY A 25 -8.69 14.78 2.32
C GLY A 25 -8.96 13.30 2.04
N ASP A 26 -8.05 12.39 2.38
CA ASP A 26 -8.30 10.96 2.27
C ASP A 26 -9.28 10.50 3.35
N VAL A 27 -10.05 9.45 3.05
CA VAL A 27 -10.93 8.78 4.00
C VAL A 27 -10.59 7.30 4.04
N LEU A 28 -10.17 6.82 5.20
CA LEU A 28 -9.91 5.41 5.45
C LEU A 28 -11.16 4.76 6.06
N ARG A 29 -11.56 3.61 5.53
CA ARG A 29 -12.63 2.77 6.06
C ARG A 29 -12.11 1.36 6.32
N VAL A 30 -12.65 0.71 7.33
CA VAL A 30 -12.47 -0.73 7.54
C VAL A 30 -13.73 -1.43 7.09
N ASP A 31 -13.61 -2.32 6.10
CA ASP A 31 -14.75 -3.10 5.62
C ASP A 31 -15.16 -4.21 6.61
N ASP A 32 -16.21 -4.96 6.26
CA ASP A 32 -16.73 -6.03 7.11
C ASP A 32 -15.75 -7.22 7.26
N SER A 33 -14.79 -7.36 6.36
CA SER A 33 -13.74 -8.39 6.39
C SER A 33 -12.54 -7.97 7.25
N GLY A 34 -12.46 -6.69 7.62
CA GLY A 34 -11.32 -6.11 8.34
C GLY A 34 -10.26 -5.51 7.44
N ASP A 35 -10.51 -5.41 6.12
CA ASP A 35 -9.58 -4.82 5.17
C ASP A 35 -9.68 -3.28 5.17
N PHE A 36 -8.55 -2.65 4.92
CA PHE A 36 -8.45 -1.20 4.81
C PHE A 36 -8.78 -0.72 3.40
N VAL A 37 -9.85 0.08 3.27
CA VAL A 37 -10.27 0.75 2.04
C VAL A 37 -9.96 2.23 2.16
N LEU A 38 -9.13 2.76 1.26
CA LEU A 38 -8.75 4.18 1.25
C LEU A 38 -9.38 4.90 0.06
N ASP A 39 -10.29 5.81 0.35
CA ASP A 39 -10.80 6.77 -0.63
C ASP A 39 -9.82 7.94 -0.72
N VAL A 40 -8.98 7.92 -1.77
CA VAL A 40 -7.94 8.93 -1.98
C VAL A 40 -8.54 10.19 -2.59
N ALA A 41 -8.36 11.33 -1.93
CA ALA A 41 -8.75 12.61 -2.50
C ALA A 41 -7.96 12.85 -3.79
N GLN A 42 -8.69 13.04 -4.90
CA GLN A 42 -8.08 13.35 -6.19
C GLN A 42 -7.32 14.67 -6.06
N THR A 43 -6.00 14.56 -5.95
CA THR A 43 -5.07 15.70 -6.03
C THR A 43 -4.63 15.82 -7.49
N ASP A 44 -4.52 17.03 -8.03
CA ASP A 44 -4.08 17.30 -9.42
C ASP A 44 -2.76 16.57 -9.81
N GLU A 45 -1.94 16.19 -8.83
CA GLU A 45 -0.73 15.39 -9.01
C GLU A 45 -1.00 13.96 -9.53
N SER A 46 -2.14 13.36 -9.18
CA SER A 46 -2.52 12.00 -9.58
C SER A 46 -2.87 11.87 -11.07
N LEU A 47 -3.15 12.99 -11.74
CA LEU A 47 -3.31 13.06 -13.19
C LEU A 47 -1.97 12.90 -13.95
N HIS A 48 -0.83 13.17 -13.30
CA HIS A 48 0.49 13.05 -13.93
C HIS A 48 1.08 11.62 -13.89
N HIS A 49 0.58 10.74 -13.01
CA HIS A 49 1.19 9.43 -12.80
C HIS A 49 0.61 8.29 -13.65
N ARG A 50 -0.44 8.54 -14.45
CA ARG A 50 -1.16 7.49 -15.21
C ARG A 50 -0.84 7.41 -16.71
N SER A 51 0.16 8.14 -17.20
CA SER A 51 0.44 8.20 -18.65
C SER A 51 1.93 8.14 -19.03
N GLY A 52 2.81 7.76 -18.09
CA GLY A 52 4.21 7.48 -18.38
C GLY A 52 4.44 5.99 -18.25
N GLU A 53 4.60 5.32 -19.38
CA GLU A 53 5.10 3.95 -19.54
C GLU A 53 6.02 3.55 -18.37
N LEU A 54 5.59 2.57 -17.54
CA LEU A 54 6.36 2.11 -16.38
C LEU A 54 7.79 1.78 -16.82
N ASP A 55 8.78 2.48 -16.25
CA ASP A 55 10.18 2.35 -16.64
C ASP A 55 10.63 0.87 -16.53
N PRO A 56 11.06 0.23 -17.63
CA PRO A 56 11.46 -1.17 -17.63
C PRO A 56 12.60 -1.46 -16.65
N VAL A 57 13.45 -0.48 -16.34
CA VAL A 57 14.51 -0.60 -15.33
C VAL A 57 13.92 -0.71 -13.94
N VAL A 58 12.91 0.10 -13.62
CA VAL A 58 12.21 0.08 -12.33
C VAL A 58 11.47 -1.24 -12.15
N LEU A 59 10.79 -1.72 -13.20
CA LEU A 59 10.11 -3.01 -13.16
C LEU A 59 11.09 -4.18 -12.95
N ALA A 60 12.22 -4.20 -13.67
CA ALA A 60 13.24 -5.23 -13.50
C ALA A 60 13.85 -5.22 -12.08
N LEU A 61 14.06 -4.04 -11.50
CA LEU A 61 14.57 -3.90 -10.14
C LEU A 61 13.57 -4.41 -9.10
N MET A 62 12.29 -4.05 -9.24
CA MET A 62 11.24 -4.53 -8.34
C MET A 62 11.04 -6.04 -8.44
N GLN A 63 11.05 -6.60 -9.66
CA GLN A 63 11.01 -8.04 -9.88
C GLN A 63 12.19 -8.75 -9.19
N ASN A 64 13.41 -8.24 -9.35
CA ASN A 64 14.58 -8.82 -8.72
C ASN A 64 14.50 -8.78 -7.18
N ARG A 65 14.07 -7.65 -6.61
CA ARG A 65 13.90 -7.54 -5.14
C ARG A 65 12.85 -8.50 -4.59
N LEU A 66 11.70 -8.61 -5.25
CA LEU A 66 10.63 -9.51 -4.81
C LEU A 66 11.08 -10.98 -4.87
N ASP A 67 11.79 -11.36 -5.93
CA ASP A 67 12.36 -12.71 -6.08
C ASP A 67 13.42 -13.01 -5.00
N GLN A 68 14.32 -12.06 -4.71
CA GLN A 68 15.32 -12.21 -3.65
C GLN A 68 14.69 -12.39 -2.26
N ILE A 69 13.65 -11.61 -1.95
CA ILE A 69 12.91 -11.73 -0.68
C ILE A 69 12.22 -13.09 -0.61
N SER A 70 11.54 -13.49 -1.69
CA SER A 70 10.79 -14.75 -1.74
C SER A 70 11.71 -15.97 -1.56
N ARG A 71 12.87 -15.98 -2.20
CA ARG A 71 13.87 -17.06 -2.06
C ARG A 71 14.48 -17.10 -0.66
N HIS A 72 14.77 -15.94 -0.08
CA HIS A 72 15.29 -15.88 1.29
C HIS A 72 14.26 -16.38 2.30
N MET A 73 12.99 -15.99 2.18
CA MET A 73 11.90 -16.49 3.03
C MET A 73 11.68 -18.00 2.86
N GLY A 74 11.69 -18.52 1.63
CA GLY A 74 11.60 -19.96 1.37
C GLY A 74 12.76 -20.76 1.97
N TRP A 75 13.97 -20.19 1.95
CA TRP A 75 15.13 -20.80 2.59
C TRP A 75 15.00 -20.85 4.13
N VAL A 76 14.44 -19.81 4.75
CA VAL A 76 14.22 -19.75 6.20
C VAL A 76 13.12 -20.74 6.66
N MET A 77 12.08 -20.98 5.85
CA MET A 77 10.98 -21.88 6.21
C MET A 77 11.31 -23.38 6.09
N THR A 78 12.34 -23.76 5.33
CA THR A 78 12.71 -25.18 5.09
C THR A 78 13.79 -25.68 6.06
N ARG A 79 14.11 -24.90 7.11
CA ARG A 79 15.05 -25.27 8.16
C ARG A 79 14.33 -25.57 9.47
#